data_AF-A0A8T8DW29-F1
#
_entry.id   AF-A0A8T8DW29-F1
#
_cell.length_a   1.000
_cell.length_b   1.000
_cell.length_c   1.000
_cell.angle_alpha   90.00
_cell.angle_beta   90.00
_cell.angle_gamma   90.00
#
_symmetry.space_group_name_H-M   'P 1'
#
loop_
_entity.id
_entity.type
_entity.pdbx_description
1 polymer ?
#
loop_
_entity_poly.entity_id
_entity_poly.type
_entity_poly.pdbx_seq_one_letter_code
_entity_poly.pdbx_strand_id
1 'polypeptide(L)' 'MPDQIETCPLCAFVGESETDVYTHVLTSHRKQAIAEALLERRPVQLAR' A
#
# COMPACT_ATOMS: atom_id res chain seq x y z
N MET A 1 -24.66 11.20 -11.08
CA MET A 1 -23.70 10.09 -11.07
C MET A 1 -23.30 9.92 -9.61
N PRO A 2 -23.39 8.73 -8.98
CA PRO A 2 -22.92 8.60 -7.61
C PRO A 2 -21.39 8.79 -7.63
N ASP A 3 -20.89 9.77 -6.87
CA ASP A 3 -19.47 9.88 -6.55
C ASP A 3 -19.04 8.57 -5.88
N GLN A 4 -18.41 7.68 -6.64
CA GLN A 4 -17.79 6.47 -6.10
C GLN A 4 -16.52 6.92 -5.40
N ILE A 5 -16.66 7.09 -4.09
CA ILE A 5 -15.56 7.35 -3.18
C ILE A 5 -14.75 6.06 -3.07
N GLU A 6 -13.57 6.06 -3.68
CA GLU A 6 -12.65 4.92 -3.64
C GLU A 6 -11.68 5.11 -2.45
N THR A 7 -11.46 4.04 -1.68
CA THR A 7 -10.62 4.09 -0.48
C THR A 7 -9.35 3.28 -0.65
N CYS A 8 -8.24 3.80 -0.13
CA CYS A 8 -6.98 3.08 -0.15
C CYS A 8 -7.06 1.85 0.78
N PRO A 9 -6.66 0.65 0.33
CA PRO A 9 -6.71 -0.55 1.17
C PRO A 9 -5.60 -0.62 2.23
N LEU A 10 -4.62 0.30 2.19
CA LEU A 10 -3.42 0.27 3.05
C LEU A 10 -3.41 1.38 4.11
N CYS A 11 -4.22 2.43 3.93
CA CYS A 11 -4.31 3.53 4.89
C CYS A 11 -5.66 4.27 4.76
N ALA A 12 -5.88 5.29 5.60
CA ALA A 12 -7.14 6.06 5.61
C ALA A 12 -7.30 7.07 4.45
N PHE A 13 -6.51 6.96 3.38
CA PHE A 13 -6.65 7.85 2.22
C PHE A 13 -7.93 7.54 1.44
N VAL A 14 -8.60 8.59 1.00
CA VAL A 14 -9.86 8.54 0.26
C VAL A 14 -9.70 9.38 -1.00
N GLY A 15 -9.91 8.78 -2.17
CA GLY A 15 -9.83 9.44 -3.46
C GLY A 15 -11.22 9.76 -4.02
N GLU A 16 -11.28 10.81 -4.85
CA GLU A 16 -12.48 11.17 -5.61
C GLU A 16 -12.66 10.27 -6.84
N SER A 17 -11.60 9.53 -7.21
CA SER A 17 -11.61 8.56 -8.29
C SER A 17 -10.69 7.36 -8.02
N GLU A 18 -10.91 6.26 -8.73
CA GLU A 18 -10.02 5.09 -8.74
C GLU A 18 -8.58 5.47 -9.12
N THR A 19 -8.41 6.44 -10.03
CA THR A 19 -7.09 6.91 -10.47
C THR A 19 -6.31 7.58 -9.35
N ASP A 20 -6.99 8.34 -8.48
CA ASP A 20 -6.36 9.00 -7.33
C ASP A 20 -5.88 7.98 -6.31
N VAL A 21 -6.71 6.97 -6.02
CA VAL A 21 -6.34 5.87 -5.12
C VAL A 21 -5.17 5.07 -5.69
N TYR A 22 -5.22 4.74 -6.98
CA TYR A 22 -4.13 4.01 -7.64
C TYR A 22 -2.80 4.79 -7.59
N THR A 23 -2.84 6.09 -7.92
CA THR A 23 -1.66 6.97 -7.88
C THR A 23 -1.12 7.11 -6.45
N HIS A 24 -2.00 7.23 -5.46
CA HIS A 24 -1.65 7.28 -4.05
C HIS A 24 -0.93 5.99 -3.61
N VAL A 25 -1.46 4.82 -3.95
CA VAL A 25 -0.83 3.52 -3.62
C VAL A 25 0.58 3.44 -4.22
N LEU A 26 0.74 3.82 -5.50
CA LEU A 26 2.03 3.77 -6.20
C LEU A 26 3.09 4.77 -5.69
N THR A 27 2.68 5.86 -5.07
CA THR A 27 3.61 6.90 -4.60
C THR A 27 3.91 6.76 -3.11
N SER A 28 2.90 6.43 -2.31
CA SER A 28 2.98 6.39 -0.85
C SER A 28 3.34 5.00 -0.31
N HIS A 29 2.86 3.93 -0.96
CA HIS A 29 3.01 2.55 -0.48
C HIS A 29 3.88 1.65 -1.36
N ARG A 30 4.34 2.13 -2.53
CA ARG A 30 5.18 1.32 -3.44
C ARG A 30 6.42 0.74 -2.78
N LYS A 31 7.03 1.47 -1.84
CA LYS A 31 8.18 0.98 -1.08
C LYS A 31 7.80 0.02 0.05
N GLN A 32 6.56 0.06 0.53
CA GLN A 32 6.06 -0.83 1.57
C GLN A 32 6.00 -2.27 1.04
N ALA A 33 5.44 -2.50 -0.15
CA ALA A 33 5.42 -3.82 -0.78
C ALA A 33 6.84 -4.38 -1.03
N ILE A 34 7.78 -3.52 -1.41
CA ILE A 34 9.19 -3.91 -1.59
C ILE A 34 9.84 -4.20 -0.23
N ALA A 35 9.57 -3.38 0.79
CA ALA A 35 10.09 -3.57 2.13
C ALA A 35 9.55 -4.84 2.76
N GLU A 36 8.25 -5.13 2.67
CA GLU A 36 7.63 -6.39 3.10
C GLU A 36 8.30 -7.58 2.39
N ALA A 37 8.38 -7.55 1.06
CA ALA A 37 9.04 -8.62 0.30
C ALA A 37 10.54 -8.79 0.65
N LEU A 38 11.26 -7.72 1.00
CA LEU A 38 12.68 -7.82 1.38
C LEU A 38 12.88 -8.22 2.85
N LEU A 39 12.01 -7.75 3.76
CA LEU A 39 12.10 -7.99 5.20
C LEU A 39 11.52 -9.35 5.59
N GLU A 40 10.42 -9.79 4.99
CA GLU A 40 9.84 -11.14 5.20
C GLU A 40 10.74 -12.25 4.62
N ARG A 41 11.61 -11.90 3.65
CA ARG A 41 12.65 -12.81 3.12
C ARG A 41 13.90 -12.89 3.96
N ARG A 42 13.99 -12.13 5.06
CA ARG A 42 15.08 -12.30 6.01
C ARG A 42 14.73 -13.53 6.85
N PRO A 43 15.46 -14.66 6.72
CA PRO A 43 15.25 -15.76 7.65
C PRO A 43 15.43 -15.18 9.04
N VAL A 44 14.43 -15.41 9.90
CA VAL A 44 14.59 -15.24 11.35
C VAL A 44 15.87 -15.98 11.68
N GLN A 45 16.95 -15.24 11.92
CA GLN A 45 18.12 -15.81 12.54
C GLN A 45 17.64 -16.17 13.93
N LEU A 46 17.27 -17.44 14.10
CA LEU A 46 17.06 -18.08 15.38
C LEU A 46 18.28 -17.71 16.22
N ALA A 47 18.06 -16.75 17.14
CA ALA A 47 19.01 -16.46 18.18
C ALA A 47 19.17 -17.75 18.98
N ARG A 48 20.44 -18.14 19.10
CA ARG A 48 20.97 -19.35 19.71
C ARG A 48 20.38 -19.66 21.08
#